data_AF-A0A2V9S6I2-F1
#
_entry.id   AF-A0A2V9S6I2-F1
#
_cell.length_a   1.000
_cell.length_b   1.000
_cell.length_c   1.000
_cell.angle_alpha   90.00
_cell.angle_beta   90.00
_cell.angle_gamma   90.00
#
_symmetry.space_group_name_H-M   'P 1'
#
loop_
_entity.id
_entity.type
_entity.pdbx_description
1 polymer ?
#
loop_
_entity_poly.entity_id
_entity_poly.type
_entity_poly.pdbx_seq_one_letter_code
_entity_poly.pdbx_strand_id
1 'polypeptide(L)' 'HRTGHSIGTDVHANGANMDDLEVHDDRRILANSCFSIEPGIYLPEFGVRSEVNVLVRPKAAEVTGKIQNEIVTI' A
#
# COMPACT_ATOMS: atom_id res chain seq x y z
N HIS A 1 -6.89 2.17 9.46
CA HIS A 1 -5.68 1.34 9.35
C HIS A 1 -4.63 2.13 8.61
N ARG A 2 -3.35 1.78 8.74
CA ARG A 2 -2.27 2.36 7.93
C ARG A 2 -2.57 2.31 6.43
N THR A 3 -2.10 3.27 5.65
CA THR A 3 -2.35 3.34 4.19
C THR A 3 -1.73 2.17 3.42
N GLY A 4 -0.70 1.52 3.97
CA GLY A 4 -0.13 0.31 3.42
C GLY A 4 1.11 -0.17 4.17
N HIS A 5 1.71 -1.23 3.69
CA HIS A 5 2.81 -1.92 4.38
C HIS A 5 3.95 -2.30 3.45
N SER A 6 5.16 -2.41 3.98
CA SER A 6 6.27 -2.98 3.22
C SER A 6 6.00 -4.45 2.87
N ILE A 7 6.45 -4.85 1.68
CA ILE A 7 6.33 -6.19 1.13
C ILE A 7 7.74 -6.70 0.81
N GLY A 8 8.03 -7.93 1.23
CA GLY A 8 9.29 -8.61 0.97
C GLY A 8 9.04 -10.09 0.69
N THR A 9 9.85 -10.95 1.30
CA THR A 9 9.55 -12.39 1.36
C THR A 9 8.30 -12.66 2.20
N ASP A 10 8.04 -11.80 3.18
CA ASP A 10 6.82 -11.76 3.97
C ASP A 10 5.85 -10.70 3.44
N VAL A 11 4.55 -10.96 3.59
CA VAL A 11 3.49 -10.02 3.17
C VAL A 11 3.61 -8.71 3.96
N HIS A 12 3.77 -8.79 5.28
CA HIS A 12 4.05 -7.65 6.15
C HIS A 12 5.53 -7.66 6.57
N ALA A 13 6.39 -7.04 5.78
CA ALA A 13 7.83 -7.07 6.00
C ALA A 13 8.30 -5.93 6.94
N ASN A 14 9.62 -5.86 7.14
CA ASN A 14 10.28 -4.93 8.07
C ASN A 14 10.76 -3.61 7.41
N GLY A 15 10.37 -3.34 6.17
CA GLY A 15 10.67 -2.08 5.47
C GLY A 15 9.74 -0.93 5.90
N ALA A 16 9.88 0.22 5.23
CA ALA A 16 9.03 1.39 5.47
C ALA A 16 7.55 1.08 5.14
N ASN A 17 6.65 1.40 6.06
CA ASN A 17 5.20 1.31 5.88
C ASN A 17 4.65 2.69 5.49
N MET A 18 3.47 2.71 4.88
CA MET A 18 2.79 3.95 4.54
C MET A 18 1.85 4.29 5.69
N ASP A 19 2.42 4.79 6.79
CA ASP A 19 1.73 4.93 8.05
C ASP A 19 2.06 6.25 8.77
N ASP A 20 1.00 6.92 9.19
CA ASP A 20 1.02 8.04 10.15
C ASP A 20 -0.23 7.98 11.05
N LEU A 21 -0.85 6.80 11.16
CA LEU A 21 -2.06 6.56 11.95
C LEU A 21 -1.77 5.67 13.15
N GLU A 22 -1.16 4.50 12.92
CA GLU A 22 -0.82 3.55 13.99
C GLU A 22 0.54 3.92 14.58
N VAL A 23 1.51 4.23 13.71
CA VAL A 23 2.84 4.73 14.06
C VAL A 23 3.22 5.84 13.08
N HIS A 24 3.91 6.88 13.57
CA HIS A 24 4.61 7.84 12.72
C HIS A 24 5.86 7.15 12.13
N ASP A 25 5.75 6.57 10.95
CA ASP A 25 6.84 5.82 10.32
C ASP A 25 7.82 6.75 9.59
N ASP A 26 8.95 7.04 10.22
CA ASP A 26 9.99 7.93 9.71
C ASP A 26 11.02 7.21 8.81
N ARG A 27 10.86 5.90 8.59
CA ARG A 27 11.78 5.13 7.75
C ARG A 27 11.68 5.59 6.30
N ARG A 28 12.83 5.78 5.67
CA ARG A 28 12.89 6.20 4.26
C ARG A 28 12.49 5.07 3.35
N ILE A 29 11.66 5.39 2.36
CA ILE A 29 11.42 4.54 1.20
C ILE A 29 12.73 4.43 0.40
N LEU A 30 13.19 3.20 0.15
CA LEU A 30 14.47 2.92 -0.53
C LEU A 30 14.24 2.42 -1.96
N ALA A 31 15.22 2.64 -2.84
CA ALA A 31 15.17 2.05 -4.17
C ALA A 31 15.13 0.51 -4.08
N ASN A 32 14.33 -0.12 -4.93
CA ASN A 32 14.07 -1.55 -4.99
C ASN A 32 13.33 -2.15 -3.78
N SER A 33 12.74 -1.33 -2.90
CA SER A 33 11.74 -1.81 -1.94
C SER A 33 10.34 -1.92 -2.58
N CYS A 34 9.49 -2.78 -2.03
CA CYS A 34 8.09 -2.92 -2.41
C CYS A 34 7.19 -2.59 -1.21
N PHE A 35 6.02 -2.00 -1.46
CA PHE A 35 4.98 -1.78 -0.46
C PHE A 35 3.58 -1.75 -1.09
N SER A 36 2.54 -2.01 -0.30
CA SER A 36 1.15 -1.77 -0.71
C SER A 36 0.77 -0.29 -0.55
N ILE A 37 -0.12 0.17 -1.41
CA ILE A 37 -0.95 1.36 -1.21
C ILE A 37 -2.39 0.89 -1.26
N GLU A 38 -3.04 0.87 -0.11
CA GLU A 38 -4.33 0.22 0.10
C GLU A 38 -5.30 1.05 0.95
N PRO A 39 -5.52 2.35 0.67
CA PRO A 39 -6.45 3.14 1.46
C PRO A 39 -7.87 2.55 1.43
N GLY A 40 -8.55 2.61 2.58
CA GLY A 40 -9.91 2.13 2.72
C GLY A 40 -10.79 3.07 3.54
N ILE A 41 -12.08 3.06 3.22
CA ILE A 41 -13.14 3.73 3.97
C ILE A 41 -14.10 2.66 4.48
N TYR A 42 -14.42 2.70 5.77
CA TYR A 42 -15.24 1.72 6.45
C TYR A 42 -16.38 2.44 7.17
N LEU A 43 -17.60 2.15 6.75
CA LEU A 43 -18.85 2.57 7.36
C LEU A 43 -19.50 1.36 8.06
N PRO A 44 -20.49 1.56 8.95
CA PRO A 44 -21.13 0.45 9.66
C PRO A 44 -21.73 -0.61 8.72
N GLU A 45 -22.28 -0.20 7.57
CA GLU A 45 -22.97 -1.07 6.64
C GLU A 45 -22.07 -1.65 5.55
N PHE A 46 -21.01 -0.94 5.17
CA PHE A 46 -20.08 -1.39 4.13
C PHE A 46 -18.71 -0.74 4.25
N GLY A 47 -17.72 -1.34 3.60
CA GLY A 47 -16.40 -0.75 3.43
C GLY A 47 -15.86 -1.00 2.04
N VAL A 48 -14.96 -0.12 1.60
CA VAL A 48 -14.25 -0.24 0.33
C VAL A 48 -12.77 -0.02 0.59
N ARG A 49 -11.95 -0.91 0.04
CA ARG A 49 -10.49 -0.76 -0.03
C ARG A 49 -10.05 -1.06 -1.44
N SER A 50 -9.14 -0.25 -1.96
CA SER A 50 -8.49 -0.49 -3.25
C SER A 50 -7.00 -0.58 -2.99
N GLU A 51 -6.39 -1.69 -3.41
CA GLU A 51 -4.98 -1.99 -3.14
C GLU A 51 -4.21 -2.15 -4.44
N VAL A 52 -3.04 -1.52 -4.48
CA VAL A 52 -2.01 -1.76 -5.49
C VAL A 52 -0.66 -1.95 -4.81
N ASN A 53 0.20 -2.77 -5.41
CA ASN A 53 1.58 -2.93 -4.96
C ASN A 53 2.49 -2.01 -5.76
N VAL A 54 3.41 -1.33 -5.08
CA VAL A 54 4.32 -0.36 -5.67
C VAL A 54 5.76 -0.84 -5.47
N LEU A 55 6.47 -1.00 -6.57
CA LEU A 55 7.90 -1.26 -6.60
C LEU A 55 8.64 0.06 -6.84
N VAL A 56 9.52 0.40 -5.91
CA VAL A 56 10.29 1.65 -5.99
C VAL A 56 11.48 1.45 -6.91
N ARG A 57 11.60 2.32 -7.91
CA ARG A 57 12.80 2.48 -8.75
C ARG A 57 13.58 3.70 -8.28
N PRO A 58 14.87 3.85 -8.64
CA PRO A 58 15.70 4.97 -8.21
C PRO A 58 15.08 6.37 -8.39
N LYS A 59 14.15 6.55 -9.34
CA LYS A 59 13.47 7.83 -9.61
C LYS A 59 11.99 7.67 -9.96
N ALA A 60 11.37 6.53 -9.66
CA ALA A 60 9.98 6.27 -10.01
C ALA A 60 9.32 5.34 -9.00
N ALA A 61 7.99 5.44 -8.91
CA ALA A 61 7.14 4.47 -8.23
C ALA A 61 6.38 3.70 -9.32
N GLU A 62 6.62 2.40 -9.42
CA GLU A 62 6.04 1.55 -10.45
C GLU A 62 4.94 0.68 -9.82
N VAL A 63 3.69 0.86 -10.25
CA VAL A 63 2.61 -0.04 -9.83
C VAL A 63 2.83 -1.41 -10.49
N THR A 64 2.84 -2.44 -9.66
CA THR A 64 2.99 -3.83 -10.08
C THR A 64 1.63 -4.51 -10.02
N GLY A 65 1.10 -4.87 -11.19
CA GLY A 65 -0.22 -5.49 -11.32
C GLY A 65 -1.25 -4.60 -12.03
N LYS A 66 -2.53 -4.99 -11.94
CA LYS A 66 -3.63 -4.25 -12.56
C LYS A 66 -4.15 -3.19 -11.61
N ILE A 67 -4.50 -2.03 -12.15
CA ILE A 67 -5.18 -0.97 -11.42
C ILE A 67 -6.69 -1.10 -11.67
N GLN A 68 -7.46 -1.21 -10.59
CA GLN A 68 -8.92 -1.11 -10.67
C GLN A 68 -9.32 0.36 -10.80
N ASN A 69 -10.04 0.70 -11.86
CA ASN A 69 -10.45 2.09 -12.14
C ASN A 69 -11.95 2.33 -11.86
N GLU A 70 -12.72 1.29 -11.62
CA GLU A 70 -14.17 1.36 -11.45
C GLU A 70 -14.69 0.31 -10.47
N ILE A 71 -15.86 0.57 -9.90
CA ILE A 71 -16.58 -0.40 -9.07
C ILE A 71 -17.18 -1.46 -9.99
N VAL A 72 -16.93 -2.72 -9.67
CA VAL A 72 -17.51 -3.86 -10.40
C VAL A 72 -18.74 -4.34 -9.63
N THR A 73 -19.89 -4.36 -10.29
CA THR A 73 -21.11 -5.00 -9.80
C THR A 73 -21.11 -6.46 -10.25
N ILE A 74 -21.22 -7.39 -9.30
CA ILE A 74 -21.23 -8.84 -9.54
C ILE A 74 -22.64 -9.39 -9.36
#